data_AF-A0A1G7SFN2-F1
#
_entry.id   AF-A0A1G7SFN2-F1
#
_cell.length_a   1.000
_cell.length_b   1.000
_cell.length_c   1.000
_cell.angle_alpha   90.00
_cell.angle_beta   90.00
_cell.angle_gamma   90.00
#
_symmetry.space_group_name_H-M   'P 1'
#
loop_
_entity.id
_entity.type
_entity.pdbx_description
1 polymer ?
#
loop_
_entity_poly.entity_id
_entity_poly.type
_entity_poly.pdbx_seq_one_letter_code
_entity_poly.pdbx_strand_id
1 'polypeptide(L)'
;MPQNTTTIPDALMGLEAEQVWDTERAFVHLKAFGEADTKRTAERRLGTYGLLPAELVENALQDEHGLAPNGVVLAWAIEQARKRRDRVFLVQISPLPSGKPCLHANDARGARFWVPLANVERKAVSTALIELQQHIDKPIAVFPHGTLVALMRDMAEMPNIRLCPQAYQPVLPVDVQFSEFGELANQLAPELPPHLKRLEAESIHIIREAVAEAQNPAMLYSIGKDSGVMLHLARKAFFPSPPPFPLLHVDTRWKFQEMYLFRDFMARESGMDLLVHTNPEAIEKNINPFDHGSSLHTDITKTEGLKQALDKYKFDLVFGGARRDEEKSRAKERIFSFRSATQRWDPKSQRPELWNLYNTRKSQDASIRVFPLSNWTELDIWHYIYLENIPMVPLYFAKLRPVVVRPEMIMLVDDERCKLLPGEEIQMRQVRFRTLGCYPLTGAVESEAQTPEDILLEIINTRQSERQGRRIDTDSAGSMEKKKQEGYF
;
A
#
# COMPACT_ATOMS: atom_id res chain seq x y z
N MET A 1 -43.82 54.65 2.13
CA MET A 1 -44.05 53.95 3.41
C MET A 1 -43.19 52.68 3.40
N PRO A 2 -42.57 52.33 4.53
CA PRO A 2 -41.46 51.40 4.58
C PRO A 2 -41.86 49.94 4.37
N GLN A 3 -40.83 49.18 4.04
CA GLN A 3 -40.74 47.74 3.78
C GLN A 3 -41.39 46.88 4.86
N ASN A 4 -41.89 45.72 4.45
CA ASN A 4 -41.91 44.53 5.31
C ASN A 4 -41.76 43.28 4.43
N THR A 5 -40.52 43.06 3.97
CA THR A 5 -40.04 41.72 3.67
C THR A 5 -39.81 41.03 5.02
N THR A 6 -40.78 40.21 5.43
CA THR A 6 -40.64 39.28 6.55
C THR A 6 -39.62 38.22 6.14
N THR A 7 -38.34 38.51 6.36
CA THR A 7 -37.29 37.50 6.38
C THR A 7 -37.64 36.50 7.47
N ILE A 8 -37.78 35.24 7.07
CA ILE A 8 -37.78 34.08 7.97
C ILE A 8 -36.65 34.31 8.99
N PRO A 9 -36.87 34.16 10.30
CA PRO A 9 -35.77 34.21 11.26
C PRO A 9 -34.74 33.19 10.78
N ASP A 10 -33.56 33.66 10.43
CA ASP A 10 -32.42 32.81 10.16
C ASP A 10 -32.33 31.85 11.36
N ALA A 11 -32.64 30.57 11.17
CA ALA A 11 -32.91 29.64 12.27
C ALA A 11 -31.68 29.46 13.18
N LEU A 12 -30.53 29.91 12.70
CA LEU A 12 -29.24 29.89 13.37
C LEU A 12 -28.66 31.30 13.57
N MET A 13 -29.49 32.34 13.41
CA MET A 13 -29.17 33.75 13.69
C MET A 13 -27.88 34.23 12.99
N GLY A 14 -27.60 33.80 11.76
CA GLY A 14 -26.40 34.20 11.02
C GLY A 14 -25.12 33.45 11.38
N LEU A 15 -25.18 32.44 12.26
CA LEU A 15 -24.02 31.59 12.61
C LEU A 15 -23.54 30.67 11.46
N GLU A 16 -24.17 30.77 10.29
CA GLU A 16 -23.82 30.06 9.06
C GLU A 16 -23.07 30.94 8.02
N ALA A 17 -22.79 32.19 8.39
CA ALA A 17 -21.98 33.06 7.53
C ALA A 17 -20.60 32.43 7.27
N GLU A 18 -20.11 32.58 6.04
CA GLU A 18 -18.83 32.02 5.56
C GLU A 18 -17.65 32.77 6.18
N GLN A 19 -17.42 32.48 7.44
CA GLN A 19 -16.29 32.95 8.23
C GLN A 19 -15.92 31.88 9.26
N VAL A 20 -14.75 32.03 9.85
CA VAL A 20 -14.36 31.19 10.99
C VAL A 20 -15.14 31.62 12.22
N TRP A 21 -15.82 30.65 12.82
CA TRP A 21 -16.50 30.81 14.09
C TRP A 21 -15.77 30.04 15.18
N ASP A 22 -15.82 30.61 16.39
CA ASP A 22 -15.45 29.97 17.64
C ASP A 22 -16.46 30.40 18.72
N THR A 23 -16.32 29.85 19.92
CA THR A 23 -17.20 30.21 21.05
C THR A 23 -17.18 31.71 21.37
N GLU A 24 -16.06 32.41 21.16
CA GLU A 24 -15.94 33.84 21.44
C GLU A 24 -16.75 34.68 20.45
N ARG A 25 -16.52 34.46 19.15
CA ARG A 25 -17.24 35.14 18.07
C ARG A 25 -18.72 34.83 18.13
N ALA A 26 -19.10 33.58 18.37
CA ALA A 26 -20.49 33.22 18.55
C ALA A 26 -21.11 33.86 19.79
N PHE A 27 -20.38 34.00 20.89
CA PHE A 27 -20.85 34.74 22.06
C PHE A 27 -21.08 36.23 21.74
N VAL A 28 -20.11 36.91 21.12
CA VAL A 28 -20.24 38.32 20.73
C VAL A 28 -21.43 38.52 19.78
N HIS A 29 -21.59 37.61 18.82
CA HIS A 29 -22.69 37.62 17.86
C HIS A 29 -24.04 37.41 18.54
N LEU A 30 -24.22 36.33 19.31
CA LEU A 30 -25.46 36.03 20.02
C LEU A 30 -25.81 37.11 21.05
N LYS A 31 -24.80 37.73 21.69
CA LYS A 31 -25.02 38.86 22.60
C LYS A 31 -25.59 40.07 21.86
N ALA A 32 -25.15 40.35 20.64
CA ALA A 32 -25.70 41.44 19.82
C ALA A 32 -27.18 41.21 19.47
N PHE A 33 -27.61 39.95 19.37
CA PHE A 33 -29.02 39.55 19.18
C PHE A 33 -29.81 39.36 20.49
N GLY A 34 -29.19 39.59 21.66
CA GLY A 34 -29.84 39.40 22.96
C GLY A 34 -30.08 37.93 23.35
N GLU A 35 -29.40 36.99 22.70
CA GLU A 35 -29.61 35.54 22.88
C GLU A 35 -28.63 34.88 23.87
N ALA A 36 -27.59 35.59 24.28
CA ALA A 36 -26.60 35.13 25.27
C ALA A 36 -25.96 36.29 26.07
N ASP A 37 -25.98 36.17 27.40
CA ASP A 37 -25.35 37.16 28.31
C ASP A 37 -23.94 36.74 28.75
N THR A 38 -23.65 35.44 28.70
CA THR A 38 -22.37 34.83 29.05
C THR A 38 -21.91 33.84 27.98
N LYS A 39 -20.61 33.50 27.98
CA LYS A 39 -20.05 32.44 27.12
C LYS A 39 -20.74 31.09 27.35
N ARG A 40 -21.02 30.74 28.61
CA ARG A 40 -21.71 29.49 28.97
C ARG A 40 -23.14 29.44 28.41
N THR A 41 -23.85 30.57 28.41
CA THR A 41 -25.18 30.64 27.78
C THR A 41 -25.09 30.54 26.26
N ALA A 42 -24.04 31.10 25.64
CA ALA A 42 -23.79 30.93 24.20
C ALA A 42 -23.50 29.46 23.85
N GLU A 43 -22.62 28.78 24.59
CA GLU A 43 -22.34 27.34 24.41
C GLU A 43 -23.62 26.49 24.54
N ARG A 44 -24.46 26.77 25.55
CA ARG A 44 -25.74 26.08 25.71
C ARG A 44 -26.66 26.31 24.51
N ARG A 45 -26.69 27.53 23.95
CA ARG A 45 -27.46 27.85 22.74
C ARG A 45 -26.92 27.08 21.53
N LEU A 46 -25.61 27.06 21.32
CA LEU A 46 -24.97 26.28 20.25
C LEU A 46 -25.34 24.79 20.33
N GLY A 47 -25.35 24.23 21.55
CA GLY A 47 -25.80 22.85 21.78
C GLY A 47 -27.30 22.65 21.51
N THR A 48 -28.14 23.62 21.87
CA THR A 48 -29.59 23.59 21.60
C THR A 48 -29.89 23.62 20.11
N TYR A 49 -29.09 24.38 19.34
CA TYR A 49 -29.20 24.44 17.89
C TYR A 49 -28.66 23.18 17.19
N GLY A 50 -27.98 22.29 17.91
CA GLY A 50 -27.33 21.13 17.29
C GLY A 50 -26.22 21.53 16.31
N LEU A 51 -25.62 22.71 16.51
CA LEU A 51 -24.67 23.29 15.56
C LEU A 51 -23.32 22.57 15.60
N LEU A 52 -22.93 22.06 16.78
CA LEU A 52 -21.64 21.41 16.99
C LEU A 52 -21.80 19.89 17.03
N PRO A 53 -21.08 19.13 16.19
CA PRO A 53 -21.07 17.68 16.24
C PRO A 53 -20.35 17.18 17.51
N ALA A 54 -20.45 15.87 17.75
CA ALA A 54 -19.73 15.20 18.83
C ALA A 54 -18.23 15.53 18.79
N GLU A 55 -17.60 15.62 19.97
CA GLU A 55 -16.15 15.82 20.07
C GLU A 55 -15.40 14.67 19.43
N LEU A 56 -14.44 15.00 18.56
CA LEU A 56 -13.45 14.00 18.20
C LEU A 56 -12.42 13.89 19.31
N VAL A 57 -12.02 12.66 19.57
CA VAL A 57 -10.90 12.29 20.41
C VAL A 57 -9.97 11.40 19.59
N GLU A 58 -8.69 11.33 19.96
CA GLU A 58 -7.65 10.66 19.16
C GLU A 58 -8.02 9.21 18.80
N ASN A 59 -8.65 8.48 19.73
CA ASN A 59 -9.09 7.09 19.54
C ASN A 59 -10.43 6.92 18.79
N ALA A 60 -11.12 8.01 18.47
CA ALA A 60 -12.34 8.00 17.65
C ALA A 60 -12.08 8.40 16.19
N LEU A 61 -10.84 8.73 15.83
CA LEU A 61 -10.47 9.03 14.44
C LEU A 61 -10.64 7.79 13.58
N GLN A 62 -11.21 8.00 12.40
CA GLN A 62 -11.44 6.98 11.40
C GLN A 62 -11.19 7.57 10.02
N ASP A 63 -10.81 6.73 9.07
CA ASP A 63 -10.68 7.09 7.66
C ASP A 63 -12.04 7.10 6.93
N GLU A 64 -12.00 7.35 5.62
CA GLU A 64 -13.18 7.37 4.75
C GLU A 64 -13.91 6.00 4.64
N HIS A 65 -13.28 4.92 5.10
CA HIS A 65 -13.81 3.57 5.12
C HIS A 65 -14.19 3.11 6.54
N GLY A 66 -14.08 3.98 7.55
CA GLY A 66 -14.38 3.66 8.94
C GLY A 66 -13.27 2.90 9.67
N LEU A 67 -12.06 2.83 9.12
CA LEU A 67 -10.92 2.16 9.73
C LEU A 67 -10.15 3.13 10.63
N ALA A 68 -9.65 2.62 11.76
CA ALA A 68 -8.82 3.40 12.67
C ALA A 68 -7.43 3.69 12.03
N PRO A 69 -6.83 4.86 12.31
CA PRO A 69 -5.45 5.13 11.96
C PRO A 69 -4.49 4.21 12.73
N ASN A 70 -3.26 4.06 12.23
CA ASN A 70 -2.16 3.45 12.94
C ASN A 70 -1.84 4.27 14.20
N GLY A 71 -2.19 3.75 15.38
CA GLY A 71 -2.01 4.43 16.65
C GLY A 71 -0.56 4.82 16.96
N VAL A 72 0.42 4.04 16.49
CA VAL A 72 1.85 4.35 16.70
C VAL A 72 2.26 5.60 15.91
N VAL A 73 1.85 5.69 14.64
CA VAL A 73 2.16 6.84 13.79
C VAL A 73 1.32 8.06 14.20
N LEU A 74 0.06 7.87 14.59
CA LEU A 74 -0.80 8.94 15.07
C LEU A 74 -0.22 9.60 16.32
N ALA A 75 0.13 8.80 17.34
CA ALA A 75 0.70 9.30 18.59
C ALA A 75 2.00 10.08 18.35
N TRP A 76 2.89 9.52 17.51
CA TRP A 76 4.11 10.20 17.12
C TRP A 76 3.83 11.51 16.38
N ALA A 77 2.91 11.54 15.40
CA ALA A 77 2.60 12.75 14.64
C ALA A 77 2.05 13.87 15.54
N ILE A 78 1.19 13.53 16.51
CA ILE A 78 0.68 14.46 17.52
C ILE A 78 1.82 14.98 18.41
N GLU A 79 2.73 14.12 18.85
CA GLU A 79 3.89 14.53 19.65
C GLU A 79 4.80 15.50 18.86
N GLN A 80 5.05 15.22 17.58
CA GLN A 80 5.85 16.11 16.73
C GLN A 80 5.18 17.48 16.52
N ALA A 81 3.85 17.51 16.36
CA ALA A 81 3.09 18.76 16.33
C ALA A 81 3.25 19.55 17.64
N ARG A 82 3.15 18.87 18.79
CA ARG A 82 3.34 19.48 20.11
C ARG A 82 4.77 20.02 20.30
N LYS A 83 5.80 19.28 19.88
CA LYS A 83 7.22 19.72 19.92
C LYS A 83 7.44 21.00 19.12
N ARG A 84 6.81 21.12 17.94
CA ARG A 84 6.84 22.33 17.10
C ARG A 84 5.97 23.48 17.62
N ARG A 85 5.17 23.24 18.67
CA ARG A 85 4.16 24.16 19.20
C ARG A 85 3.03 24.47 18.21
N ASP A 86 2.79 23.56 17.27
CA ASP A 86 1.64 23.62 16.37
C ASP A 86 0.35 23.42 17.19
N ARG A 87 -0.73 24.12 16.83
CA ARG A 87 -2.06 23.84 17.39
C ARG A 87 -2.62 22.59 16.74
N VAL A 88 -2.81 21.54 17.55
CA VAL A 88 -3.38 20.27 17.11
C VAL A 88 -4.89 20.37 17.04
N PHE A 89 -5.45 20.10 15.85
CA PHE A 89 -6.88 20.05 15.59
C PHE A 89 -7.29 18.69 15.05
N LEU A 90 -8.34 18.13 15.65
CA LEU A 90 -9.10 17.03 15.10
C LEU A 90 -10.25 17.62 14.28
N VAL A 91 -10.38 17.20 13.02
CA VAL A 91 -11.25 17.90 12.05
C VAL A 91 -12.20 16.92 11.37
N GLN A 92 -13.48 17.28 11.30
CA GLN A 92 -14.54 16.54 10.61
C GLN A 92 -15.36 17.45 9.72
N ILE A 93 -16.01 16.86 8.71
CA ILE A 93 -17.09 17.51 7.97
C ILE A 93 -18.42 17.03 8.57
N SER A 94 -19.25 17.97 9.01
CA SER A 94 -20.62 17.73 9.44
C SER A 94 -21.50 18.85 8.88
N PRO A 95 -22.70 18.56 8.36
CA PRO A 95 -23.61 19.61 7.94
C PRO A 95 -24.12 20.38 9.16
N LEU A 96 -24.34 21.68 8.97
CA LEU A 96 -25.12 22.51 9.89
C LEU A 96 -26.60 22.09 9.84
N PRO A 97 -27.43 22.49 10.82
CA PRO A 97 -28.85 22.19 10.82
C PRO A 97 -29.62 22.65 9.55
N SER A 98 -29.10 23.64 8.82
CA SER A 98 -29.64 24.05 7.50
C SER A 98 -29.36 23.05 6.37
N GLY A 99 -28.48 22.06 6.59
CA GLY A 99 -27.93 21.17 5.58
C GLY A 99 -26.65 21.70 4.91
N LYS A 100 -26.23 22.94 5.18
CA LYS A 100 -24.99 23.50 4.63
C LYS A 100 -23.77 22.73 5.16
N PRO A 101 -22.85 22.25 4.30
CA PRO A 101 -21.65 21.55 4.76
C PRO A 101 -20.77 22.47 5.61
N CYS A 102 -20.14 21.94 6.65
CA CYS A 102 -19.28 22.71 7.53
C CYS A 102 -18.06 21.92 7.99
N LEU A 103 -16.92 22.60 8.03
CA LEU A 103 -15.71 22.07 8.62
C LEU A 103 -15.72 22.37 10.12
N HIS A 104 -15.73 21.34 10.95
CA HIS A 104 -15.64 21.46 12.40
C HIS A 104 -14.27 21.01 12.88
N ALA A 105 -13.65 21.80 13.75
CA ALA A 105 -12.38 21.48 14.37
C ALA A 105 -12.48 21.57 15.90
N ASN A 106 -11.85 20.62 16.59
CA ASN A 106 -11.66 20.70 18.03
C ASN A 106 -10.20 20.48 18.43
N ASP A 107 -9.72 21.25 19.40
CA ASP A 107 -8.39 21.04 19.99
C ASP A 107 -8.44 20.08 21.19
N ALA A 108 -7.27 19.68 21.70
CA ALA A 108 -7.16 18.78 22.85
C ALA A 108 -7.67 19.40 24.18
N ARG A 109 -8.04 20.68 24.21
CA ARG A 109 -8.61 21.39 25.37
C ARG A 109 -10.12 21.59 25.24
N GLY A 110 -10.74 21.04 24.18
CA GLY A 110 -12.17 21.16 23.90
C GLY A 110 -12.57 22.47 23.23
N ALA A 111 -11.62 23.33 22.80
CA ALA A 111 -11.96 24.52 22.04
C ALA A 111 -12.52 24.11 20.68
N ARG A 112 -13.69 24.68 20.30
CA ARG A 112 -14.42 24.34 19.09
C ARG A 112 -14.39 25.48 18.07
N PHE A 113 -14.19 25.10 16.82
CA PHE A 113 -14.21 25.99 15.66
C PHE A 113 -15.10 25.39 14.58
N TRP A 114 -15.77 26.24 13.81
CA TRP A 114 -16.49 25.79 12.62
C TRP A 114 -16.40 26.81 11.49
N VAL A 115 -16.32 26.31 10.26
CA VAL A 115 -16.22 27.12 9.05
C VAL A 115 -17.26 26.60 8.05
N PRO A 116 -18.38 27.30 7.85
CA PRO A 116 -19.39 26.92 6.86
C PRO A 116 -18.76 26.90 5.46
N LEU A 117 -19.03 25.85 4.69
CA LEU A 117 -18.47 25.62 3.37
C LEU A 117 -19.52 25.83 2.29
N ALA A 118 -19.09 26.27 1.11
CA ALA A 118 -19.95 26.30 -0.08
C ALA A 118 -20.24 24.89 -0.62
N ASN A 119 -19.23 24.02 -0.60
CA ASN A 119 -19.30 22.61 -1.00
C ASN A 119 -18.21 21.79 -0.29
N VAL A 120 -18.20 20.47 -0.49
CA VAL A 120 -17.21 19.55 0.10
C VAL A 120 -16.14 19.18 -0.95
N GLU A 121 -15.60 20.19 -1.64
CA GLU A 121 -14.51 20.00 -2.59
C GLU A 121 -13.16 20.43 -1.98
N ARG A 122 -12.07 19.89 -2.54
CA ARG A 122 -10.69 20.14 -2.07
C ARG A 122 -10.38 21.64 -1.94
N LYS A 123 -10.84 22.45 -2.91
CA LYS A 123 -10.62 23.90 -2.91
C LYS A 123 -11.32 24.57 -1.72
N ALA A 124 -12.62 24.31 -1.52
CA ALA A 124 -13.38 24.89 -0.40
C ALA A 124 -12.80 24.49 0.96
N VAL A 125 -12.42 23.22 1.13
CA VAL A 125 -11.77 22.72 2.35
C VAL A 125 -10.42 23.41 2.58
N SER A 126 -9.58 23.54 1.55
CA SER A 126 -8.28 24.20 1.68
C SER A 126 -8.42 25.68 2.08
N THR A 127 -9.37 26.40 1.48
CA THR A 127 -9.69 27.79 1.86
C THR A 127 -10.12 27.88 3.32
N ALA A 128 -11.03 27.01 3.76
CA ALA A 128 -11.50 26.99 5.14
C ALA A 128 -10.39 26.72 6.16
N LEU A 129 -9.42 25.85 5.84
CA LEU A 129 -8.26 25.59 6.69
C LEU A 129 -7.30 26.78 6.74
N ILE A 130 -7.11 27.48 5.63
CA ILE A 130 -6.33 28.72 5.57
C ILE A 130 -6.97 29.81 6.43
N GLU A 131 -8.28 30.01 6.30
CA GLU A 131 -9.02 30.95 7.13
C GLU A 131 -8.95 30.59 8.61
N LEU A 132 -9.12 29.30 8.95
CA LEU A 132 -8.96 28.80 10.32
C LEU A 132 -7.54 29.08 10.85
N GLN A 133 -6.50 28.78 10.06
CA GLN A 133 -5.12 29.04 10.44
C GLN A 133 -4.88 30.55 10.69
N GLN A 134 -5.37 31.41 9.81
CA GLN A 134 -5.28 32.87 9.96
C GLN A 134 -6.02 33.38 11.20
N HIS A 135 -7.19 32.83 11.51
CA HIS A 135 -7.96 33.17 12.71
C HIS A 135 -7.24 32.76 14.01
N ILE A 136 -6.59 31.60 14.00
CA ILE A 136 -5.80 31.10 15.13
C ILE A 136 -4.46 31.85 15.30
N ASP A 137 -3.95 32.42 14.20
CA ASP A 137 -2.68 33.15 14.12
C ASP A 137 -1.47 32.34 14.64
N LYS A 138 -1.51 31.02 14.43
CA LYS A 138 -0.42 30.08 14.76
C LYS A 138 -0.36 28.96 13.72
N PRO A 139 0.79 28.28 13.59
CA PRO A 139 0.84 27.02 12.86
C PRO A 139 -0.14 25.99 13.43
N ILE A 140 -0.80 25.25 12.54
CA ILE A 140 -1.79 24.22 12.90
C ILE A 140 -1.37 22.85 12.35
N ALA A 141 -1.68 21.80 13.11
CA ALA A 141 -1.57 20.41 12.68
C ALA A 141 -2.97 19.81 12.63
N VAL A 142 -3.35 19.28 11.47
CA VAL A 142 -4.72 18.85 11.15
C VAL A 142 -4.77 17.34 11.04
N PHE A 143 -5.63 16.73 11.84
CA PHE A 143 -5.91 15.29 11.87
C PHE A 143 -7.36 15.06 11.42
N PRO A 144 -7.58 14.61 10.16
CA PRO A 144 -8.91 14.49 9.58
C PRO A 144 -9.72 13.29 10.10
N HIS A 145 -11.03 13.34 9.98
CA HIS A 145 -11.94 12.23 10.31
C HIS A 145 -12.92 11.98 9.15
N GLY A 146 -13.18 10.70 8.88
CA GLY A 146 -14.16 10.25 7.90
C GLY A 146 -13.78 10.64 6.47
N THR A 147 -14.76 11.13 5.70
CA THR A 147 -14.59 11.50 4.29
C THR A 147 -13.55 12.60 4.04
N LEU A 148 -13.21 13.39 5.08
CA LEU A 148 -12.17 14.40 4.99
C LEU A 148 -10.78 13.80 4.77
N VAL A 149 -10.54 12.57 5.24
CA VAL A 149 -9.26 11.86 5.05
C VAL A 149 -8.97 11.71 3.55
N ALA A 150 -9.93 11.21 2.76
CA ALA A 150 -9.80 11.05 1.31
C ALA A 150 -9.41 12.35 0.59
N LEU A 151 -10.00 13.50 0.99
CA LEU A 151 -9.69 14.79 0.39
C LEU A 151 -8.27 15.28 0.70
N MET A 152 -7.72 14.89 1.85
CA MET A 152 -6.44 15.35 2.37
C MET A 152 -5.24 14.48 1.98
N ARG A 153 -5.45 13.23 1.56
CA ARG A 153 -4.36 12.30 1.18
C ARG A 153 -3.41 12.87 0.12
N ASP A 154 -3.95 13.55 -0.89
CA ASP A 154 -3.18 14.14 -2.00
C ASP A 154 -3.28 15.67 -2.03
N MET A 155 -3.58 16.28 -0.88
CA MET A 155 -3.62 17.75 -0.78
C MET A 155 -2.20 18.28 -0.63
N ALA A 156 -1.87 19.31 -1.40
CA ALA A 156 -0.57 19.96 -1.35
C ALA A 156 -0.30 20.57 0.03
N GLU A 157 0.98 20.66 0.39
CA GLU A 157 1.37 21.38 1.61
C GLU A 157 0.93 22.84 1.55
N MET A 158 0.45 23.34 2.68
CA MET A 158 0.02 24.72 2.84
C MET A 158 0.90 25.41 3.89
N PRO A 159 1.29 26.68 3.69
CA PRO A 159 2.10 27.40 4.67
C PRO A 159 1.42 27.39 6.05
N ASN A 160 2.18 27.05 7.09
CA ASN A 160 1.70 26.98 8.49
C ASN A 160 0.57 25.96 8.75
N ILE A 161 0.22 25.09 7.80
CA ILE A 161 -0.80 24.04 7.96
C ILE A 161 -0.16 22.69 7.63
N ARG A 162 -0.05 21.83 8.64
CA ARG A 162 0.45 20.47 8.47
C ARG A 162 -0.70 19.49 8.45
N LEU A 163 -0.94 18.89 7.29
CA LEU A 163 -1.87 17.77 7.17
C LEU A 163 -1.17 16.50 7.65
N CYS A 164 -1.90 15.65 8.39
CA CYS A 164 -1.34 14.42 8.95
C CYS A 164 -1.99 13.13 8.39
N PRO A 165 -2.10 12.92 7.06
CA PRO A 165 -2.73 11.72 6.49
C PRO A 165 -1.87 10.45 6.64
N GLN A 166 -0.58 10.57 7.00
CA GLN A 166 0.35 9.45 7.10
C GLN A 166 0.02 8.43 8.19
N ALA A 167 -0.87 8.78 9.13
CA ALA A 167 -1.33 7.86 10.17
C ALA A 167 -2.43 6.91 9.67
N TYR A 168 -3.09 7.22 8.55
CA TYR A 168 -4.22 6.42 8.07
C TYR A 168 -3.74 5.29 7.17
N GLN A 169 -4.55 4.24 7.08
CA GLN A 169 -4.29 3.13 6.18
C GLN A 169 -4.17 3.64 4.73
N PRO A 170 -3.26 3.06 3.92
CA PRO A 170 -3.14 3.45 2.54
C PRO A 170 -4.40 3.06 1.76
N VAL A 171 -4.63 3.75 0.65
CA VAL A 171 -5.66 3.41 -0.35
C VAL A 171 -4.97 3.22 -1.69
N LEU A 172 -5.52 2.37 -2.55
CA LEU A 172 -5.02 2.29 -3.91
C LEU A 172 -5.32 3.62 -4.63
N PRO A 173 -4.37 4.16 -5.41
CA PRO A 173 -4.63 5.33 -6.23
C PRO A 173 -5.83 5.09 -7.16
N VAL A 174 -6.67 6.12 -7.35
CA VAL A 174 -7.90 6.05 -8.16
C VAL A 174 -7.59 5.77 -9.63
N ASP A 175 -6.38 6.12 -10.06
CA ASP A 175 -5.82 5.95 -11.39
C ASP A 175 -5.10 4.62 -11.61
N VAL A 176 -5.11 3.68 -10.63
CA VAL A 176 -4.68 2.30 -10.90
C VAL A 176 -5.68 1.67 -11.86
N GLN A 177 -5.44 1.86 -13.15
CA GLN A 177 -6.21 1.29 -14.23
C GLN A 177 -5.65 -0.08 -14.59
N PHE A 178 -6.51 -1.08 -14.58
CA PHE A 178 -6.20 -2.36 -15.19
C PHE A 178 -6.46 -2.23 -16.68
N SER A 179 -5.43 -2.32 -17.51
CA SER A 179 -5.64 -2.33 -18.95
C SER A 179 -6.27 -3.67 -19.35
N GLU A 180 -7.52 -3.63 -19.82
CA GLU A 180 -8.05 -4.72 -20.61
C GLU A 180 -7.25 -4.81 -21.92
N PHE A 181 -6.86 -6.01 -22.31
CA PHE A 181 -6.23 -6.23 -23.61
C PHE A 181 -7.28 -5.94 -24.70
N GLY A 182 -7.31 -4.73 -25.28
CA GLY A 182 -8.20 -4.47 -26.41
C GLY A 182 -8.47 -3.00 -26.73
N GLU A 183 -8.07 -2.62 -27.94
CA GLU A 183 -8.51 -1.49 -28.78
C GLU A 183 -8.05 -0.05 -28.45
N LEU A 184 -8.14 0.48 -27.22
CA LEU A 184 -7.75 1.90 -27.00
C LEU A 184 -6.27 2.11 -26.65
N ALA A 185 -5.63 1.21 -25.90
CA ALA A 185 -4.21 1.38 -25.51
C ALA A 185 -3.23 1.12 -26.67
N ASN A 186 -3.62 0.29 -27.65
CA ASN A 186 -2.77 -0.15 -28.76
C ASN A 186 -2.51 0.91 -29.84
N GLN A 187 -3.22 2.04 -29.85
CA GLN A 187 -3.00 3.07 -30.87
C GLN A 187 -1.83 4.02 -30.54
N LEU A 188 -1.36 4.04 -29.28
CA LEU A 188 -0.29 4.94 -28.82
C LEU A 188 0.79 4.24 -27.97
N ALA A 189 0.64 2.95 -27.64
CA ALA A 189 1.67 2.21 -26.90
C ALA A 189 2.97 2.13 -27.72
N PRO A 190 4.13 2.46 -27.14
CA PRO A 190 5.40 2.37 -27.85
C PRO A 190 5.68 0.91 -28.23
N GLU A 191 6.22 0.69 -29.42
CA GLU A 191 6.56 -0.65 -29.87
C GLU A 191 7.64 -1.27 -28.97
N LEU A 192 7.41 -2.48 -28.48
CA LEU A 192 8.40 -3.22 -27.69
C LEU A 192 9.73 -3.36 -28.48
N PRO A 193 10.89 -3.03 -27.86
CA PRO A 193 12.20 -3.31 -28.45
C PRO A 193 12.36 -4.79 -28.84
N PRO A 194 13.15 -5.13 -29.88
CA PRO A 194 13.32 -6.50 -30.34
C PRO A 194 13.75 -7.49 -29.24
N HIS A 195 14.57 -7.03 -28.29
CA HIS A 195 14.99 -7.81 -27.12
C HIS A 195 13.81 -8.17 -26.20
N LEU A 196 12.96 -7.19 -25.84
CA LEU A 196 11.78 -7.43 -25.00
C LEU A 196 10.74 -8.29 -25.70
N LYS A 197 10.55 -8.12 -27.02
CA LYS A 197 9.69 -9.02 -27.82
C LYS A 197 10.18 -10.47 -27.76
N ARG A 198 11.50 -10.68 -27.84
CA ARG A 198 12.09 -12.02 -27.72
C ARG A 198 11.88 -12.60 -26.33
N LEU A 199 12.12 -11.83 -25.27
CA LEU A 199 11.91 -12.27 -23.88
C LEU A 199 10.43 -12.57 -23.59
N GLU A 200 9.51 -11.74 -24.10
CA GLU A 200 8.06 -11.97 -24.03
C GLU A 200 7.69 -13.30 -24.72
N ALA A 201 8.12 -13.49 -25.97
CA ALA A 201 7.81 -14.69 -26.74
C ALA A 201 8.39 -15.95 -26.08
N GLU A 202 9.62 -15.89 -25.57
CA GLU A 202 10.24 -16.99 -24.82
C GLU A 202 9.45 -17.34 -23.57
N SER A 203 9.02 -16.34 -22.80
CA SER A 203 8.26 -16.53 -21.57
C SER A 203 6.88 -17.12 -21.83
N ILE A 204 6.19 -16.62 -22.86
CA ILE A 204 4.89 -17.15 -23.31
C ILE A 204 5.03 -18.60 -23.76
N HIS A 205 6.10 -18.93 -24.50
CA HIS A 205 6.39 -20.30 -24.92
C HIS A 205 6.60 -21.22 -23.70
N ILE A 206 7.42 -20.81 -22.73
CA ILE A 206 7.65 -21.57 -21.48
C ILE A 206 6.35 -21.81 -20.73
N ILE A 207 5.51 -20.78 -20.59
CA ILE A 207 4.22 -20.88 -19.89
C ILE A 207 3.30 -21.89 -20.59
N ARG A 208 3.19 -21.82 -21.93
CA ARG A 208 2.35 -22.73 -22.72
C ARG A 208 2.83 -24.18 -22.62
N GLU A 209 4.13 -24.43 -22.79
CA GLU A 209 4.72 -25.77 -22.66
C GLU A 209 4.50 -26.35 -21.26
N ALA A 210 4.72 -25.54 -20.23
CA ALA A 210 4.51 -25.97 -18.85
C ALA A 210 3.05 -26.35 -18.57
N VAL A 211 2.08 -25.58 -19.06
CA VAL A 211 0.65 -25.90 -18.91
C VAL A 211 0.25 -27.13 -19.71
N ALA A 212 0.73 -27.27 -20.95
CA ALA A 212 0.42 -28.42 -21.80
C ALA A 212 0.85 -29.75 -21.17
N GLU A 213 1.89 -29.72 -20.34
CA GLU A 213 2.50 -30.88 -19.68
C GLU A 213 2.11 -31.02 -18.20
N ALA A 214 1.29 -30.11 -17.66
CA ALA A 214 0.86 -30.12 -16.26
C ALA A 214 -0.54 -30.75 -16.12
N GLN A 215 -0.73 -31.49 -15.03
CA GLN A 215 -2.06 -31.99 -14.64
C GLN A 215 -2.80 -30.98 -13.75
N ASN A 216 -2.07 -30.26 -12.90
CA ASN A 216 -2.61 -29.30 -11.94
C ASN A 216 -1.59 -28.17 -11.70
N PRO A 217 -1.46 -27.23 -12.65
CA PRO A 217 -0.55 -26.10 -12.51
C PRO A 217 -1.12 -25.01 -11.58
N ALA A 218 -0.24 -24.22 -10.96
CA ALA A 218 -0.60 -22.96 -10.31
C ALA A 218 0.50 -21.89 -10.49
N MET A 219 0.15 -20.63 -10.34
CA MET A 219 1.12 -19.53 -10.39
C MET A 219 1.33 -18.92 -9.01
N LEU A 220 2.58 -18.93 -8.52
CA LEU A 220 2.93 -18.24 -7.29
C LEU A 220 2.87 -16.72 -7.51
N TYR A 221 1.92 -16.08 -6.83
CA TYR A 221 1.68 -14.65 -6.94
C TYR A 221 2.09 -13.95 -5.64
N SER A 222 3.26 -13.32 -5.65
CA SER A 222 3.87 -12.66 -4.48
C SER A 222 3.54 -11.17 -4.37
N ILE A 223 2.80 -10.63 -5.34
CA ILE A 223 2.38 -9.23 -5.39
C ILE A 223 3.59 -8.28 -5.51
N GLY A 224 4.66 -8.77 -6.15
CA GLY A 224 5.81 -7.97 -6.56
C GLY A 224 5.82 -7.71 -8.06
N LYS A 225 6.71 -6.82 -8.51
CA LYS A 225 6.91 -6.46 -9.92
C LYS A 225 7.11 -7.67 -10.83
N ASP A 226 7.92 -8.64 -10.42
CA ASP A 226 8.24 -9.82 -11.23
C ASP A 226 7.00 -10.72 -11.38
N SER A 227 6.27 -10.96 -10.28
CA SER A 227 5.01 -11.70 -10.36
C SER A 227 3.91 -10.95 -11.13
N GLY A 228 3.95 -9.61 -11.16
CA GLY A 228 3.07 -8.78 -11.97
C GLY A 228 3.33 -8.95 -13.47
N VAL A 229 4.61 -8.89 -13.88
CA VAL A 229 5.01 -9.19 -15.28
C VAL A 229 4.67 -10.63 -15.65
N MET A 230 4.93 -11.59 -14.77
CA MET A 230 4.61 -13.01 -15.03
C MET A 230 3.09 -13.23 -15.20
N LEU A 231 2.26 -12.57 -14.39
CA LEU A 231 0.79 -12.59 -14.52
C LEU A 231 0.35 -11.99 -15.86
N HIS A 232 0.93 -10.84 -16.26
CA HIS A 232 0.66 -10.21 -17.55
C HIS A 232 0.98 -11.14 -18.72
N LEU A 233 2.16 -11.77 -18.70
CA LEU A 233 2.59 -12.73 -19.71
C LEU A 233 1.69 -13.97 -19.76
N ALA A 234 1.23 -14.48 -18.61
CA ALA A 234 0.27 -15.58 -18.58
C ALA A 234 -1.06 -15.20 -19.24
N ARG A 235 -1.59 -14.01 -18.99
CA ARG A 235 -2.80 -13.53 -19.68
C ARG A 235 -2.58 -13.43 -21.19
N LYS A 236 -1.44 -12.90 -21.65
CA LYS A 236 -1.09 -12.89 -23.08
C LYS A 236 -0.98 -14.30 -23.66
N ALA A 237 -0.46 -15.27 -22.89
CA ALA A 237 -0.28 -16.64 -23.35
C ALA A 237 -1.60 -17.36 -23.64
N PHE A 238 -2.69 -17.05 -22.94
CA PHE A 238 -3.99 -17.72 -23.07
C PHE A 238 -5.12 -16.85 -23.62
N PHE A 239 -4.84 -15.59 -23.95
CA PHE A 239 -5.80 -14.70 -24.59
C PHE A 239 -6.47 -15.36 -25.82
N PRO A 240 -7.81 -15.25 -25.99
CA PRO A 240 -8.73 -14.40 -25.22
C PRO A 240 -9.30 -15.02 -23.94
N SER A 241 -8.92 -16.25 -23.59
CA SER A 241 -9.43 -16.92 -22.38
C SER A 241 -8.58 -16.59 -21.15
N PRO A 242 -9.16 -16.63 -19.93
CA PRO A 242 -8.38 -16.61 -18.70
C PRO A 242 -7.36 -17.77 -18.67
N PRO A 243 -6.18 -17.60 -18.06
CA PRO A 243 -5.22 -18.69 -17.91
C PRO A 243 -5.83 -19.89 -17.15
N PRO A 244 -5.59 -21.14 -17.60
CA PRO A 244 -6.27 -22.33 -17.08
C PRO A 244 -5.66 -22.87 -15.78
N PHE A 245 -5.33 -21.98 -14.83
CA PHE A 245 -4.76 -22.32 -13.53
C PHE A 245 -4.98 -21.21 -12.50
N PRO A 246 -5.03 -21.52 -11.20
CA PRO A 246 -5.19 -20.50 -10.16
C PRO A 246 -3.89 -19.76 -9.87
N LEU A 247 -4.04 -18.59 -9.25
CA LEU A 247 -2.98 -17.91 -8.50
C LEU A 247 -2.89 -18.51 -7.10
N LEU A 248 -1.68 -18.60 -6.55
CA LEU A 248 -1.42 -19.03 -5.17
C LEU A 248 -0.59 -17.96 -4.45
N HIS A 249 -1.14 -17.41 -3.37
CA HIS A 249 -0.43 -16.52 -2.45
C HIS A 249 -0.24 -17.20 -1.09
N VAL A 250 1.03 -17.38 -0.70
CA VAL A 250 1.40 -17.80 0.66
C VAL A 250 1.45 -16.56 1.56
N ASP A 251 0.42 -16.43 2.37
CA ASP A 251 0.20 -15.27 3.23
C ASP A 251 0.83 -15.48 4.61
N THR A 252 1.86 -14.67 4.87
CA THR A 252 2.57 -14.67 6.15
C THR A 252 1.86 -13.86 7.22
N ARG A 253 0.78 -13.14 6.87
CA ARG A 253 0.10 -12.12 7.68
C ARG A 253 0.92 -10.86 7.95
N TRP A 254 2.14 -10.79 7.46
CA TRP A 254 3.10 -9.70 7.74
C TRP A 254 3.51 -8.90 6.50
N LYS A 255 2.78 -9.02 5.38
CA LYS A 255 2.97 -8.17 4.20
C LYS A 255 2.55 -6.73 4.50
N PHE A 256 2.98 -5.82 3.63
CA PHE A 256 2.53 -4.44 3.67
C PHE A 256 1.02 -4.32 3.39
N GLN A 257 0.36 -3.33 3.98
CA GLN A 257 -1.07 -3.06 3.72
C GLN A 257 -1.33 -2.75 2.24
N GLU A 258 -0.46 -1.94 1.61
CA GLU A 258 -0.54 -1.65 0.16
C GLU A 258 -0.45 -2.93 -0.70
N MET A 259 0.27 -3.97 -0.24
CA MET A 259 0.31 -5.25 -0.96
C MET A 259 -1.01 -6.01 -0.86
N TYR A 260 -1.67 -6.02 0.30
CA TYR A 260 -2.97 -6.70 0.42
C TYR A 260 -4.04 -6.04 -0.44
N LEU A 261 -4.10 -4.70 -0.41
CA LEU A 261 -5.02 -3.95 -1.25
C LEU A 261 -4.79 -4.25 -2.73
N PHE A 262 -3.52 -4.20 -3.18
CA PHE A 262 -3.17 -4.47 -4.57
C PHE A 262 -3.44 -5.93 -4.98
N ARG A 263 -3.20 -6.90 -4.09
CA ARG A 263 -3.52 -8.31 -4.32
C ARG A 263 -5.01 -8.51 -4.60
N ASP A 264 -5.86 -7.95 -3.75
CA ASP A 264 -7.31 -8.13 -3.84
C ASP A 264 -7.90 -7.38 -5.05
N PHE A 265 -7.28 -6.26 -5.43
CA PHE A 265 -7.54 -5.61 -6.72
C PHE A 265 -7.16 -6.53 -7.90
N MET A 266 -5.91 -6.98 -7.99
CA MET A 266 -5.42 -7.78 -9.12
C MET A 266 -6.10 -9.13 -9.25
N ALA A 267 -6.50 -9.77 -8.15
CA ALA A 267 -7.27 -11.01 -8.18
C ALA A 267 -8.63 -10.82 -8.87
N ARG A 268 -9.32 -9.71 -8.57
CA ARG A 268 -10.61 -9.37 -9.20
C ARG A 268 -10.42 -9.05 -10.68
N GLU A 269 -9.45 -8.19 -11.00
CA GLU A 269 -9.26 -7.70 -12.37
C GLU A 269 -8.68 -8.75 -13.33
N SER A 270 -7.84 -9.67 -12.83
CA SER A 270 -7.22 -10.70 -13.68
C SER A 270 -8.19 -11.78 -14.17
N GLY A 271 -9.37 -11.91 -13.55
CA GLY A 271 -10.33 -12.96 -13.85
C GLY A 271 -9.83 -14.37 -13.47
N MET A 272 -8.82 -14.47 -12.60
CA MET A 272 -8.24 -15.72 -12.14
C MET A 272 -8.58 -15.98 -10.66
N ASP A 273 -8.76 -17.25 -10.31
CA ASP A 273 -8.96 -17.64 -8.92
C ASP A 273 -7.69 -17.41 -8.09
N LEU A 274 -7.81 -16.68 -6.98
CA LEU A 274 -6.72 -16.49 -6.03
C LEU A 274 -6.90 -17.41 -4.80
N LEU A 275 -6.02 -18.41 -4.71
CA LEU A 275 -5.89 -19.25 -3.52
C LEU A 275 -4.96 -18.59 -2.51
N VAL A 276 -5.44 -18.38 -1.30
CA VAL A 276 -4.63 -17.88 -0.18
C VAL A 276 -4.38 -19.01 0.80
N HIS A 277 -3.12 -19.23 1.17
CA HIS A 277 -2.75 -20.18 2.21
C HIS A 277 -1.93 -19.51 3.30
N THR A 278 -2.34 -19.71 4.55
CA THR A 278 -1.60 -19.30 5.74
C THR A 278 -1.30 -20.53 6.56
N ASN A 279 -0.06 -20.68 7.02
CA ASN A 279 0.33 -21.81 7.88
C ASN A 279 -0.42 -21.72 9.23
N PRO A 280 -1.30 -22.68 9.58
CA PRO A 280 -2.04 -22.65 10.84
C PRO A 280 -1.15 -22.70 12.08
N GLU A 281 -0.02 -23.41 12.02
CA GLU A 281 0.94 -23.51 13.12
C GLU A 281 1.59 -22.16 13.42
N ALA A 282 1.84 -21.35 12.38
CA ALA A 282 2.36 -20.00 12.56
C ALA A 282 1.37 -19.09 13.29
N ILE A 283 0.07 -19.30 13.10
CA ILE A 283 -0.99 -18.58 13.81
C ILE A 283 -1.04 -19.02 15.27
N GLU A 284 -1.11 -20.34 15.50
CA GLU A 284 -1.20 -20.94 16.83
C GLU A 284 -0.02 -20.52 17.73
N LYS A 285 1.19 -20.56 17.17
CA LYS A 285 2.43 -20.18 17.88
C LYS A 285 2.75 -18.68 17.83
N ASN A 286 1.89 -17.87 17.21
CA ASN A 286 2.08 -16.43 17.02
C ASN A 286 3.47 -16.06 16.44
N ILE A 287 3.91 -16.81 15.43
CA ILE A 287 5.23 -16.61 14.80
C ILE A 287 5.25 -15.27 14.07
N ASN A 288 6.20 -14.41 14.42
CA ASN A 288 6.29 -13.05 13.93
C ASN A 288 7.74 -12.57 13.75
N PRO A 289 8.00 -11.62 12.83
CA PRO A 289 9.35 -11.22 12.47
C PRO A 289 10.07 -10.40 13.55
N PHE A 290 9.35 -9.81 14.52
CA PHE A 290 9.94 -9.05 15.62
C PHE A 290 10.49 -9.95 16.72
N ASP A 291 9.72 -10.96 17.14
CA ASP A 291 10.06 -11.81 18.28
C ASP A 291 10.90 -13.04 17.87
N HIS A 292 10.75 -13.52 16.63
CA HIS A 292 11.36 -14.77 16.16
C HIS A 292 12.49 -14.56 15.14
N GLY A 293 12.76 -13.31 14.75
CA GLY A 293 13.75 -12.98 13.72
C GLY A 293 13.34 -13.42 12.32
N SER A 294 14.17 -13.07 11.32
CA SER A 294 13.80 -13.26 9.91
C SER A 294 13.83 -14.73 9.49
N SER A 295 14.78 -15.52 10.02
CA SER A 295 15.02 -16.91 9.63
C SER A 295 13.85 -17.82 10.03
N LEU A 296 13.54 -17.91 11.33
CA LEU A 296 12.48 -18.77 11.84
C LEU A 296 11.09 -18.36 11.32
N HIS A 297 10.81 -17.05 11.30
CA HIS A 297 9.57 -16.53 10.74
C HIS A 297 9.42 -16.95 9.27
N THR A 298 10.44 -16.73 8.45
CA THR A 298 10.38 -17.02 7.01
C THR A 298 10.25 -18.52 6.74
N ASP A 299 10.96 -19.34 7.50
CA ASP A 299 10.91 -20.79 7.33
C ASP A 299 9.50 -21.34 7.58
N ILE A 300 8.93 -21.02 8.75
CA ILE A 300 7.60 -21.51 9.12
C ILE A 300 6.50 -20.88 8.24
N THR A 301 6.53 -19.56 8.04
CA THR A 301 5.42 -18.87 7.36
C THR A 301 5.47 -18.97 5.84
N LYS A 302 6.66 -19.15 5.24
CA LYS A 302 6.81 -19.27 3.79
C LYS A 302 7.20 -20.66 3.32
N THR A 303 8.30 -21.23 3.81
CA THR A 303 8.77 -22.54 3.34
C THR A 303 7.76 -23.62 3.64
N GLU A 304 7.42 -23.79 4.92
CA GLU A 304 6.46 -24.80 5.36
C GLU A 304 5.04 -24.44 4.92
N GLY A 305 4.68 -23.16 4.94
CA GLY A 305 3.42 -22.68 4.37
C GLY A 305 3.24 -23.04 2.89
N LEU A 306 4.28 -22.87 2.07
CA LEU A 306 4.26 -23.25 0.65
C LEU A 306 4.14 -24.77 0.50
N LYS A 307 4.95 -25.56 1.21
CA LYS A 307 4.87 -27.03 1.16
C LYS A 307 3.46 -27.53 1.51
N GLN A 308 2.88 -27.02 2.59
CA GLN A 308 1.50 -27.33 2.99
C GLN A 308 0.49 -26.99 1.88
N ALA A 309 0.63 -25.83 1.24
CA ALA A 309 -0.26 -25.42 0.15
C ALA A 309 -0.13 -26.36 -1.06
N LEU A 310 1.09 -26.66 -1.48
CA LEU A 310 1.36 -27.58 -2.59
C LEU A 310 0.80 -28.98 -2.32
N ASP A 311 0.99 -29.50 -1.11
CA ASP A 311 0.51 -30.81 -0.71
C ASP A 311 -1.02 -30.85 -0.55
N LYS A 312 -1.63 -29.76 -0.09
CA LYS A 312 -3.09 -29.60 0.06
C LYS A 312 -3.78 -29.60 -1.30
N TYR A 313 -3.31 -28.77 -2.22
CA TYR A 313 -3.93 -28.60 -3.54
C TYR A 313 -3.42 -29.58 -4.60
N LYS A 314 -2.40 -30.38 -4.28
CA LYS A 314 -1.80 -31.38 -5.18
C LYS A 314 -1.28 -30.74 -6.48
N PHE A 315 -0.63 -29.58 -6.36
CA PHE A 315 -0.02 -28.93 -7.52
C PHE A 315 1.21 -29.71 -7.99
N ASP A 316 1.20 -30.10 -9.26
CA ASP A 316 2.27 -30.87 -9.87
C ASP A 316 3.27 -29.97 -10.62
N LEU A 317 2.88 -28.72 -10.86
CA LEU A 317 3.72 -27.68 -11.45
C LEU A 317 3.36 -26.32 -10.84
N VAL A 318 4.36 -25.51 -10.48
CA VAL A 318 4.11 -24.12 -10.09
C VAL A 318 5.05 -23.14 -10.76
N PHE A 319 4.48 -22.03 -11.23
CA PHE A 319 5.23 -20.92 -11.80
C PHE A 319 5.78 -20.00 -10.71
N GLY A 320 7.04 -19.58 -10.84
CA GLY A 320 7.70 -18.60 -9.98
C GLY A 320 8.34 -17.47 -10.79
N GLY A 321 8.27 -16.25 -10.27
CA GLY A 321 8.86 -15.05 -10.89
C GLY A 321 10.35 -14.86 -10.63
N ALA A 322 11.09 -15.93 -10.31
CA ALA A 322 12.51 -15.85 -9.99
C ALA A 322 13.35 -15.55 -11.25
N ARG A 323 14.33 -14.65 -11.12
CA ARG A 323 15.32 -14.34 -12.18
C ARG A 323 16.72 -14.80 -11.83
N ARG A 324 17.55 -15.04 -12.84
CA ARG A 324 18.96 -15.45 -12.69
C ARG A 324 19.86 -14.31 -12.21
N ASP A 325 19.54 -13.06 -12.56
CA ASP A 325 20.31 -11.87 -12.17
C ASP A 325 20.02 -11.40 -10.73
N GLU A 326 18.91 -11.85 -10.13
CA GLU A 326 18.42 -11.37 -8.84
C GLU A 326 19.37 -11.72 -7.67
N GLU A 327 19.99 -12.91 -7.70
CA GLU A 327 20.88 -13.41 -6.64
C GLU A 327 21.86 -14.46 -7.16
N LYS A 328 23.08 -14.49 -6.61
CA LYS A 328 24.21 -15.32 -7.11
C LYS A 328 23.89 -16.82 -7.19
N SER A 329 23.18 -17.40 -6.21
CA SER A 329 22.84 -18.83 -6.22
C SER A 329 21.88 -19.21 -7.36
N ARG A 330 21.14 -18.24 -7.90
CA ARG A 330 20.21 -18.43 -9.02
C ARG A 330 20.85 -18.34 -10.40
N ALA A 331 22.09 -17.90 -10.51
CA ALA A 331 22.79 -17.78 -11.79
C ALA A 331 22.84 -19.12 -12.57
N LYS A 332 22.78 -20.25 -11.86
CA LYS A 332 22.76 -21.61 -12.43
C LYS A 332 21.38 -22.27 -12.39
N GLU A 333 20.33 -21.50 -12.09
CA GLU A 333 18.96 -22.02 -12.06
C GLU A 333 18.48 -22.36 -13.47
N ARG A 334 17.76 -23.48 -13.57
CA ARG A 334 17.10 -23.95 -14.79
C ARG A 334 15.71 -23.36 -14.88
N ILE A 335 15.14 -23.26 -16.08
CA ILE A 335 13.76 -22.83 -16.27
C ILE A 335 12.80 -23.85 -15.61
N PHE A 336 13.04 -25.15 -15.81
CA PHE A 336 12.30 -26.26 -15.20
C PHE A 336 13.15 -26.90 -14.09
N SER A 337 12.80 -26.60 -12.84
CA SER A 337 13.50 -27.05 -11.64
C SER A 337 12.70 -28.16 -10.95
N PHE A 338 13.22 -29.39 -10.99
CA PHE A 338 12.53 -30.58 -10.48
C PHE A 338 12.60 -30.67 -8.96
N ARG A 339 11.50 -31.10 -8.33
CA ARG A 339 11.37 -31.35 -6.90
C ARG A 339 10.93 -32.79 -6.66
N SER A 340 11.52 -33.44 -5.65
CA SER A 340 11.10 -34.77 -5.20
C SER A 340 9.71 -34.75 -4.56
N ALA A 341 9.18 -35.93 -4.22
CA ALA A 341 7.93 -36.07 -3.45
C ALA A 341 7.95 -35.33 -2.10
N THR A 342 9.14 -35.14 -1.51
CA THR A 342 9.32 -34.38 -0.27
C THR A 342 9.66 -32.90 -0.54
N GLN A 343 9.36 -32.40 -1.74
CA GLN A 343 9.64 -31.03 -2.19
C GLN A 343 11.14 -30.64 -2.19
N ARG A 344 12.07 -31.61 -2.15
CA ARG A 344 13.52 -31.34 -2.13
C ARG A 344 14.08 -31.19 -3.54
N TRP A 345 15.10 -30.35 -3.68
CA TRP A 345 15.86 -30.22 -4.93
C TRP A 345 17.10 -31.12 -4.93
N ASP A 346 17.28 -31.91 -5.99
CA ASP A 346 18.47 -32.73 -6.23
C ASP A 346 19.17 -32.27 -7.52
N PRO A 347 20.47 -31.89 -7.49
CA PRO A 347 21.23 -31.55 -8.68
C PRO A 347 21.19 -32.62 -9.78
N LYS A 348 21.18 -33.91 -9.41
CA LYS A 348 21.25 -35.04 -10.36
C LYS A 348 19.93 -35.28 -11.09
N SER A 349 18.82 -34.85 -10.51
CA SER A 349 17.50 -34.99 -11.14
C SER A 349 17.19 -33.86 -12.14
N GLN A 350 18.06 -32.87 -12.25
CA GLN A 350 17.88 -31.73 -13.15
C GLN A 350 18.27 -32.07 -14.58
N ARG A 351 17.62 -31.43 -15.55
CA ARG A 351 17.73 -31.82 -16.97
C ARG A 351 18.40 -30.73 -17.81
N PRO A 352 19.27 -31.07 -18.77
CA PRO A 352 19.71 -30.13 -19.79
C PRO A 352 18.51 -29.50 -20.51
N GLU A 353 18.56 -28.18 -20.69
CA GLU A 353 17.56 -27.40 -21.43
C GLU A 353 18.23 -26.97 -22.74
N LEU A 354 17.95 -27.69 -23.83
CA LEU A 354 18.56 -27.42 -25.13
C LEU A 354 17.53 -26.70 -26.01
N TRP A 355 17.94 -25.60 -26.65
CA TRP A 355 17.04 -24.71 -27.40
C TRP A 355 15.87 -24.23 -26.54
N ASN A 356 14.64 -24.46 -27.01
CA ASN A 356 13.38 -24.18 -26.32
C ASN A 356 12.58 -25.49 -26.11
N LEU A 357 13.28 -26.62 -25.97
CA LEU A 357 12.71 -27.94 -25.73
C LEU A 357 12.88 -28.30 -24.25
N TYR A 358 11.77 -28.56 -23.57
CA TYR A 358 11.75 -28.85 -22.15
C TYR A 358 11.29 -30.29 -21.91
N ASN A 359 12.11 -31.08 -21.23
CA ASN A 359 11.70 -32.42 -20.82
C ASN A 359 11.00 -32.33 -19.46
N THR A 360 9.67 -32.45 -19.43
CA THR A 360 8.79 -32.27 -18.26
C THR A 360 8.39 -33.56 -17.55
N ARG A 361 8.78 -34.74 -18.08
CA ARG A 361 8.39 -36.05 -17.52
C ARG A 361 8.68 -36.12 -16.02
N LYS A 362 7.78 -36.58 -15.17
CA LYS A 362 8.05 -36.67 -13.72
C LYS A 362 7.40 -37.90 -13.13
N SER A 363 7.89 -38.35 -11.97
CA SER A 363 7.19 -39.36 -11.18
C SER A 363 5.90 -38.78 -10.61
N GLN A 364 4.92 -39.64 -10.30
CA GLN A 364 3.57 -39.24 -9.89
C GLN A 364 3.52 -38.21 -8.73
N ASP A 365 4.42 -38.33 -7.76
CA ASP A 365 4.46 -37.42 -6.60
C ASP A 365 5.50 -36.29 -6.73
N ALA A 366 6.25 -36.23 -7.84
CA ALA A 366 7.20 -35.15 -8.05
C ALA A 366 6.50 -33.91 -8.60
N SER A 367 7.04 -32.74 -8.26
CA SER A 367 6.56 -31.46 -8.78
C SER A 367 7.66 -30.70 -9.50
N ILE A 368 7.28 -29.70 -10.28
CA ILE A 368 8.22 -28.85 -11.02
C ILE A 368 7.99 -27.39 -10.62
N ARG A 369 9.08 -26.65 -10.41
CA ARG A 369 9.06 -25.18 -10.39
C ARG A 369 9.46 -24.67 -11.76
N VAL A 370 8.64 -23.82 -12.35
CA VAL A 370 8.91 -23.22 -13.67
C VAL A 370 9.17 -21.73 -13.50
N PHE A 371 10.24 -21.22 -14.11
CA PHE A 371 10.69 -19.83 -13.97
C PHE A 371 10.72 -19.12 -15.34
N PRO A 372 9.56 -18.67 -15.88
CA PRO A 372 9.49 -18.04 -17.20
C PRO A 372 10.36 -16.79 -17.33
N LEU A 373 10.58 -16.09 -16.21
CA LEU A 373 11.35 -14.85 -16.18
C LEU A 373 12.86 -15.06 -16.04
N SER A 374 13.36 -16.29 -16.05
CA SER A 374 14.78 -16.59 -15.74
C SER A 374 15.81 -15.72 -16.49
N ASN A 375 15.52 -15.37 -17.74
CA ASN A 375 16.40 -14.60 -18.63
C ASN A 375 16.18 -13.08 -18.63
N TRP A 376 15.21 -12.60 -17.86
CA TRP A 376 14.94 -11.19 -17.70
C TRP A 376 15.89 -10.59 -16.67
N THR A 377 16.24 -9.31 -16.83
CA THR A 377 16.95 -8.52 -15.83
C THR A 377 16.01 -7.57 -15.09
N GLU A 378 16.47 -6.95 -13.99
CA GLU A 378 15.68 -5.91 -13.30
C GLU A 378 15.32 -4.76 -14.26
N LEU A 379 16.24 -4.38 -15.15
CA LEU A 379 16.01 -3.36 -16.17
C LEU A 379 14.93 -3.79 -17.17
N ASP A 380 14.97 -5.04 -17.64
CA ASP A 380 13.96 -5.57 -18.57
C ASP A 380 12.57 -5.57 -17.95
N ILE A 381 12.46 -5.98 -16.68
CA ILE A 381 11.20 -6.00 -15.93
C ILE A 381 10.59 -4.60 -15.85
N TRP A 382 11.36 -3.59 -15.42
CA TRP A 382 10.85 -2.22 -15.33
C TRP A 382 10.56 -1.61 -16.69
N HIS A 383 11.37 -1.92 -17.71
CA HIS A 383 11.16 -1.40 -19.05
C HIS A 383 9.89 -1.97 -19.67
N TYR A 384 9.63 -3.25 -19.44
CA TYR A 384 8.40 -3.90 -19.86
C TYR A 384 7.18 -3.40 -19.09
N ILE A 385 7.29 -3.19 -17.77
CA ILE A 385 6.22 -2.57 -16.96
C ILE A 385 5.83 -1.20 -17.52
N TYR A 386 6.82 -0.38 -17.87
CA TYR A 386 6.59 0.94 -18.48
C TYR A 386 5.89 0.83 -19.83
N LEU A 387 6.43 0.03 -20.77
CA LEU A 387 5.90 -0.07 -22.13
C LEU A 387 4.51 -0.71 -22.20
N GLU A 388 4.23 -1.67 -21.34
CA GLU A 388 2.96 -2.39 -21.27
C GLU A 388 1.95 -1.78 -20.29
N ASN A 389 2.34 -0.68 -19.62
CA ASN A 389 1.55 -0.01 -18.60
C ASN A 389 1.00 -0.99 -17.54
N ILE A 390 1.87 -1.85 -17.00
CA ILE A 390 1.47 -2.88 -16.03
C ILE A 390 1.30 -2.19 -14.67
N PRO A 391 0.13 -2.31 -14.01
CA PRO A 391 -0.11 -1.67 -12.72
C PRO A 391 0.84 -2.25 -11.65
N MET A 392 1.34 -1.38 -10.77
CA MET A 392 2.31 -1.73 -9.72
C MET A 392 1.86 -1.31 -8.33
N VAL A 393 2.34 -2.03 -7.31
CA VAL A 393 2.13 -1.66 -5.91
C VAL A 393 2.75 -0.27 -5.64
N PRO A 394 2.04 0.68 -5.01
CA PRO A 394 2.55 2.04 -4.83
C PRO A 394 3.84 2.15 -3.99
N LEU A 395 4.18 1.12 -3.22
CA LEU A 395 5.44 0.99 -2.49
C LEU A 395 6.68 1.03 -3.39
N TYR A 396 6.55 0.68 -4.67
CA TYR A 396 7.66 0.78 -5.61
C TYR A 396 8.05 2.21 -5.95
N PHE A 397 7.14 3.16 -5.74
CA PHE A 397 7.32 4.57 -6.03
C PHE A 397 7.62 5.36 -4.77
N ALA A 398 8.50 6.34 -4.90
CA ALA A 398 8.93 7.21 -3.83
C ALA A 398 7.77 8.04 -3.29
N LYS A 399 7.57 7.99 -1.98
CA LYS A 399 6.65 8.86 -1.24
C LYS A 399 7.23 9.12 0.14
N LEU A 400 6.78 10.21 0.75
CA LEU A 400 7.09 10.54 2.12
C LEU A 400 6.39 9.54 3.05
N ARG A 401 7.15 8.73 3.77
CA ARG A 401 6.62 7.64 4.60
C ARG A 401 7.19 7.69 6.04
N PRO A 402 6.39 7.28 7.04
CA PRO A 402 6.86 7.16 8.42
C PRO A 402 7.75 5.92 8.57
N VAL A 403 9.03 6.13 8.82
CA VAL A 403 10.05 5.08 8.90
C VAL A 403 10.83 5.13 10.20
N VAL A 404 11.43 4.00 10.55
CA VAL A 404 12.43 3.89 11.61
C VAL A 404 13.75 3.47 10.97
N VAL A 405 14.82 4.19 11.29
CA VAL A 405 16.16 3.90 10.78
C VAL A 405 16.88 2.98 11.74
N ARG A 406 17.11 1.74 11.31
CA ARG A 406 17.91 0.73 12.02
C ARG A 406 19.28 0.61 11.34
N PRO A 407 20.33 0.11 12.03
CA PRO A 407 21.67 0.00 11.46
C PRO A 407 21.74 -0.70 10.09
N GLU A 408 20.81 -1.63 9.82
CA GLU A 408 20.82 -2.46 8.60
C GLU A 408 19.70 -2.10 7.61
N MET A 409 18.72 -1.27 7.99
CA MET A 409 17.56 -0.98 7.13
C MET A 409 16.79 0.26 7.54
N ILE A 410 16.18 0.92 6.56
CA ILE A 410 15.09 1.87 6.77
C ILE A 410 13.79 1.06 6.76
N MET A 411 13.11 0.95 7.90
CA MET A 411 11.90 0.12 8.05
C MET A 411 10.65 0.99 8.07
N LEU A 412 9.62 0.61 7.31
CA LEU A 412 8.30 1.28 7.36
C LEU A 412 7.57 0.95 8.67
N VAL A 413 6.91 1.96 9.25
CA VAL A 413 5.92 1.77 10.32
C VAL A 413 4.55 1.59 9.67
N ASP A 414 4.28 0.39 9.16
CA ASP A 414 3.10 0.12 8.31
C ASP A 414 1.82 -0.07 9.12
N ASP A 415 1.91 -0.74 10.29
CA ASP A 415 0.76 -0.97 11.18
C ASP A 415 1.16 -0.98 12.66
N GLU A 416 0.15 -1.10 13.54
CA GLU A 416 0.29 -1.04 15.00
C GLU A 416 1.13 -2.18 15.60
N ARG A 417 1.39 -3.25 14.85
CA ARG A 417 2.22 -4.36 15.30
C ARG A 417 3.70 -4.01 15.30
N CYS A 418 4.06 -2.85 14.75
CA CYS A 418 5.42 -2.34 14.76
C CYS A 418 5.89 -2.04 16.19
N LYS A 419 6.88 -2.82 16.67
CA LYS A 419 7.52 -2.60 17.97
C LYS A 419 8.77 -1.73 17.79
N LEU A 420 8.74 -0.52 18.35
CA LEU A 420 9.89 0.37 18.44
C LEU A 420 10.85 -0.11 19.55
N LEU A 421 12.15 -0.13 19.27
CA LEU A 421 13.18 -0.39 20.26
C LEU A 421 13.46 0.88 21.09
N PRO A 422 14.03 0.76 22.31
CA PRO A 422 14.42 1.91 23.12
C PRO A 422 15.33 2.88 22.35
N GLY A 423 14.91 4.14 22.25
CA GLY A 423 15.64 5.19 21.53
C GLY A 423 15.37 5.27 20.02
N GLU A 424 14.54 4.38 19.46
CA GLU A 424 14.08 4.51 18.07
C GLU A 424 13.07 5.66 17.95
N GLU A 425 13.26 6.54 16.96
CA GLU A 425 12.33 7.60 16.62
C GLU A 425 11.83 7.43 15.20
N ILE A 426 10.53 7.65 15.00
CA ILE A 426 9.92 7.67 13.67
C ILE A 426 10.34 8.96 12.96
N GLN A 427 10.70 8.84 11.68
CA GLN A 427 11.09 9.94 10.81
C GLN A 427 10.28 9.87 9.52
N MET A 428 9.93 11.02 8.96
CA MET A 428 9.42 11.04 7.58
C MET A 428 10.61 11.01 6.62
N ARG A 429 10.62 10.04 5.71
CA ARG A 429 11.63 9.98 4.64
C ARG A 429 10.97 9.72 3.30
N GLN A 430 11.51 10.35 2.26
CA GLN A 430 11.13 10.10 0.88
C GLN A 430 11.79 8.78 0.44
N VAL A 431 11.02 7.70 0.44
CA VAL A 431 11.55 6.35 0.23
C VAL A 431 10.67 5.52 -0.69
N ARG A 432 11.26 4.50 -1.31
CA ARG A 432 10.59 3.45 -2.07
C ARG A 432 11.14 2.07 -1.73
N PHE A 433 10.51 1.01 -2.24
CA PHE A 433 10.94 -0.37 -2.03
C PHE A 433 11.30 -1.05 -3.35
N ARG A 434 12.55 -1.50 -3.52
CA ARG A 434 12.98 -2.25 -4.74
C ARG A 434 12.47 -3.69 -4.79
N THR A 435 12.21 -4.25 -3.61
CA THR A 435 11.65 -5.59 -3.42
C THR A 435 10.54 -5.53 -2.38
N LEU A 436 9.57 -6.45 -2.47
CA LEU A 436 8.44 -6.50 -1.55
C LEU A 436 8.35 -7.88 -0.87
N GLY A 437 7.87 -7.89 0.37
CA GLY A 437 7.87 -9.06 1.22
C GLY A 437 7.13 -8.80 2.53
N CYS A 438 7.57 -9.40 3.63
CA CYS A 438 7.07 -9.02 4.95
C CYS A 438 7.63 -7.63 5.29
N TYR A 439 6.77 -6.70 5.75
CA TYR A 439 7.15 -5.30 5.93
C TYR A 439 8.30 -5.11 6.94
N PRO A 440 8.39 -5.82 8.09
CA PRO A 440 9.48 -5.63 9.05
C PRO A 440 10.82 -6.18 8.57
N LEU A 441 10.83 -6.91 7.44
CA LEU A 441 12.00 -7.60 6.87
C LEU A 441 12.37 -7.04 5.49
N THR A 442 11.77 -5.92 5.09
CA THR A 442 11.98 -5.29 3.78
C THR A 442 12.41 -3.85 4.00
N GLY A 443 13.67 -3.56 3.67
CA GLY A 443 14.24 -2.22 3.80
C GLY A 443 13.82 -1.32 2.64
N ALA A 444 13.45 -0.10 2.98
CA ALA A 444 13.25 0.98 2.03
C ALA A 444 14.60 1.55 1.56
N VAL A 445 14.60 2.19 0.40
CA VAL A 445 15.70 2.99 -0.12
C VAL A 445 15.24 4.43 -0.27
N GLU A 446 16.09 5.39 0.06
CA GLU A 446 15.85 6.79 -0.25
C GLU A 446 15.91 6.99 -1.76
N SER A 447 14.91 7.68 -2.31
CA SER A 447 14.74 7.84 -3.75
C SER A 447 13.74 8.94 -4.03
N GLU A 448 13.89 9.61 -5.17
CA GLU A 448 12.91 10.56 -5.70
C GLU A 448 12.05 9.96 -6.82
N ALA A 449 12.20 8.65 -7.11
CA ALA A 449 11.56 8.03 -8.26
C ALA A 449 10.07 7.75 -8.03
N GLN A 450 9.20 8.59 -8.61
CA GLN A 450 7.75 8.56 -8.39
C GLN A 450 7.01 7.81 -9.51
N THR A 451 7.66 7.54 -10.64
CA THR A 451 7.08 6.85 -11.79
C THR A 451 7.96 5.70 -12.30
N PRO A 452 7.46 4.80 -13.17
CA PRO A 452 8.28 3.77 -13.81
C PRO A 452 9.48 4.32 -14.59
N GLU A 453 9.33 5.47 -15.25
CA GLU A 453 10.38 6.19 -15.96
C GLU A 453 11.47 6.67 -15.02
N ASP A 454 11.10 7.25 -13.87
CA ASP A 454 12.07 7.65 -12.86
C ASP A 454 12.85 6.44 -12.34
N ILE A 455 12.17 5.31 -12.11
CA ILE A 455 12.80 4.07 -11.65
C ILE A 455 13.78 3.54 -12.71
N LEU A 456 13.42 3.59 -13.99
CA LEU A 456 14.31 3.21 -15.09
C LEU A 456 15.58 4.07 -15.10
N LEU A 457 15.43 5.39 -14.98
CA LEU A 457 16.55 6.32 -14.89
C LEU A 457 17.42 6.04 -13.66
N GLU A 458 16.82 5.70 -12.53
CA GLU A 458 17.54 5.34 -11.31
C GLU A 458 18.35 4.04 -11.50
N ILE A 459 17.74 3.01 -12.10
CA ILE A 459 18.37 1.70 -12.31
C ILE A 459 19.56 1.80 -13.27
N ILE A 460 19.45 2.59 -14.34
CA ILE A 460 20.55 2.79 -15.29
C ILE A 460 21.78 3.39 -14.60
N ASN A 461 21.58 4.19 -13.56
CA ASN A 461 22.64 4.90 -12.84
C ASN A 461 23.10 4.22 -11.54
N THR A 462 22.41 3.18 -11.07
CA THR A 462 22.76 2.48 -9.83
C THR A 462 23.74 1.32 -10.06
N ARG A 463 24.61 1.07 -9.08
CA ARG A 463 25.47 -0.12 -9.02
C ARG A 463 25.06 -1.08 -7.90
N GLN A 464 23.98 -0.77 -7.19
CA GLN A 464 23.49 -1.57 -6.07
C GLN A 464 22.56 -2.68 -6.54
N SER A 465 22.74 -3.88 -5.97
CA SER A 465 21.83 -5.01 -6.21
C SER A 465 20.43 -4.69 -5.70
N GLU A 466 19.43 -5.13 -6.47
CA GLU A 466 18.01 -5.06 -6.14
C GLU A 466 17.66 -5.54 -4.73
N ARG A 467 18.30 -6.62 -4.27
CA ARG A 467 17.98 -7.29 -3.00
C ARG A 467 18.77 -6.78 -1.79
N GLN A 468 19.56 -5.70 -1.93
CA GLN A 468 20.45 -5.22 -0.86
C GLN A 468 19.71 -4.91 0.47
N GLY A 469 18.46 -4.46 0.42
CA GLY A 469 17.67 -4.11 1.61
C GLY A 469 16.92 -5.27 2.29
N ARG A 470 17.16 -6.54 1.90
CA ARG A 470 16.40 -7.70 2.41
C ARG A 470 17.14 -8.38 3.55
N ARG A 471 16.65 -8.23 4.78
CA ARG A 471 17.23 -8.83 5.99
C ARG A 471 17.31 -10.37 5.95
N ILE A 472 16.40 -11.01 5.22
CA ILE A 472 16.40 -12.47 5.01
C ILE A 472 17.65 -12.95 4.24
N ASP A 473 18.28 -12.06 3.47
CA ASP A 473 19.43 -12.38 2.64
C ASP A 473 20.77 -12.15 3.39
N THR A 474 20.77 -11.41 4.49
CA THR A 474 21.96 -11.12 5.32
C THR A 474 22.14 -12.08 6.50
N ASP A 475 21.06 -12.69 6.99
CA ASP A 475 21.08 -13.50 8.23
C ASP A 475 21.82 -14.84 8.14
N SER A 476 22.34 -15.27 6.97
CA SER A 476 23.27 -16.42 6.88
C SER A 476 24.03 -16.50 5.55
N ALA A 477 25.36 -16.64 5.61
CA ALA A 477 26.18 -16.99 4.44
C ALA A 477 25.78 -18.39 3.92
N GLY A 478 25.45 -18.51 2.63
CA GLY A 478 24.97 -19.76 2.02
C GLY A 478 23.48 -20.08 2.24
N SER A 479 22.71 -19.17 2.83
CA SER A 479 21.29 -19.37 3.18
C SER A 479 20.43 -19.79 2.00
N MET A 480 20.63 -19.20 0.82
CA MET A 480 19.73 -19.36 -0.31
C MET A 480 19.88 -20.73 -0.99
N GLU A 481 21.09 -21.26 -1.10
CA GLU A 481 21.31 -22.60 -1.67
C GLU A 481 20.75 -23.69 -0.76
N LYS A 482 20.90 -23.53 0.57
CA LYS A 482 20.26 -24.41 1.55
C LYS A 482 18.73 -24.33 1.47
N LYS A 483 18.17 -23.11 1.45
CA LYS A 483 16.75 -22.85 1.24
C LYS A 483 16.22 -23.49 -0.05
N LYS A 484 17.00 -23.49 -1.14
CA LYS A 484 16.65 -24.18 -2.39
C LYS A 484 16.50 -25.69 -2.20
N GLN A 485 17.45 -26.32 -1.52
CA GLN A 485 17.39 -27.75 -1.21
C GLN A 485 16.18 -28.09 -0.31
N GLU A 486 15.84 -27.18 0.60
CA GLU A 486 14.73 -27.31 1.55
C GLU A 486 13.36 -26.97 0.96
N GLY A 487 13.29 -26.51 -0.30
CA GLY A 487 12.02 -26.26 -1.00
C GLY A 487 11.45 -24.84 -0.83
N TYR A 488 12.28 -23.85 -0.44
CA TYR A 488 11.90 -22.44 -0.32
C TYR A 488 11.56 -21.77 -1.66
N PHE A 489 12.13 -22.27 -2.76
CA PHE A 489 11.86 -21.79 -4.13
C PHE A 489 10.99 -22.76 -4.92
#